data_AF-A0A250KW49-F1
#
_entry.id   AF-A0A250KW49-F1
#
_cell.length_a   1.000
_cell.length_b   1.000
_cell.length_c   1.000
_cell.angle_alpha   90.00
_cell.angle_beta   90.00
_cell.angle_gamma   90.00
#
_symmetry.space_group_name_H-M   'P 1'
#
loop_
_entity.id
_entity.type
_entity.pdbx_description
1 polymer ?
#
loop_
_entity_poly.entity_id
_entity_poly.type
_entity_poly.pdbx_seq_one_letter_code
_entity_poly.pdbx_strand_id
1 'polypeptide(L)'
;MVAVGLYENAPKVYTAENGRPAGLFVELLNEIARIEHWQLRYVPCRWSDCLDRLEQGQLDLLPDVAFSAERDQRFPQSAISVSTFTRYRWPAAGRRSTAARGSR
;
A
#
# COMPACT_ATOMS: atom_id res chain seq x y z
N MET A 1 -0.85 -0.62 11.51
CA MET A 1 -0.74 -1.66 10.46
C MET A 1 -1.03 -1.00 9.12
N VAL A 2 -0.12 -1.17 8.16
CA VAL A 2 -0.15 -0.60 6.81
C VAL A 2 -0.35 -1.77 5.82
N ALA A 3 -1.43 -1.72 5.04
CA ALA A 3 -1.79 -2.73 4.06
C ALA A 3 -1.09 -2.44 2.72
N VAL A 4 -0.30 -3.38 2.24
CA VAL A 4 0.52 -3.24 1.02
C VAL A 4 0.05 -4.24 -0.03
N GLY A 5 -0.25 -3.80 -1.24
CA GLY A 5 -0.55 -4.71 -2.34
C GLY A 5 0.66 -5.57 -2.72
N LEU A 6 0.46 -6.89 -2.85
CA LEU A 6 1.45 -7.85 -3.31
C LEU A 6 0.94 -8.48 -4.62
N TYR A 7 1.69 -8.31 -5.70
CA TYR A 7 1.37 -8.81 -7.03
C TYR A 7 2.63 -9.33 -7.71
N GLU A 8 2.45 -10.16 -8.74
CA GLU A 8 3.56 -10.87 -9.37
C GLU A 8 4.22 -10.04 -10.47
N ASN A 9 5.36 -9.43 -10.14
CA ASN A 9 6.18 -8.61 -11.03
C ASN A 9 7.67 -8.76 -10.65
N ALA A 10 8.18 -10.00 -10.73
CA ALA A 10 9.59 -10.27 -10.47
C ALA A 10 10.48 -9.47 -11.44
N PRO A 11 11.62 -8.91 -10.98
CA PRO A 11 12.22 -9.06 -9.65
C PRO A 11 11.78 -7.99 -8.63
N LYS A 12 10.81 -7.14 -8.96
CA LYS A 12 10.46 -5.93 -8.19
C LYS A 12 9.62 -6.23 -6.96
N VAL A 13 8.55 -6.98 -7.15
CA VAL A 13 7.59 -7.45 -6.12
C VAL A 13 7.08 -8.80 -6.59
N TYR A 14 7.13 -9.82 -5.75
CA TYR A 14 6.63 -11.15 -6.07
C TYR A 14 6.48 -12.00 -4.81
N THR A 15 5.82 -13.14 -4.95
CA THR A 15 5.78 -14.18 -3.92
C THR A 15 6.91 -15.18 -4.16
N ALA A 16 7.84 -15.34 -3.20
CA ALA A 16 8.92 -16.32 -3.31
C ALA A 16 8.40 -17.77 -3.15
N GLU A 17 9.24 -18.76 -3.47
CA GLU A 17 8.88 -20.19 -3.38
C GLU A 17 8.43 -20.62 -1.98
N ASN A 18 8.93 -19.95 -0.93
CA ASN A 18 8.53 -20.17 0.46
C ASN A 18 7.20 -19.50 0.84
N GLY A 19 6.48 -18.91 -0.13
CA GLY A 19 5.21 -18.22 0.07
C GLY A 19 5.33 -16.82 0.70
N ARG A 20 6.54 -16.29 0.88
CA ARG A 20 6.74 -14.97 1.49
C ARG A 20 6.84 -13.86 0.44
N PRO A 21 6.41 -12.63 0.77
CA PRO A 21 6.67 -11.46 -0.05
C PRO A 21 8.17 -11.28 -0.28
N ALA A 22 8.56 -11.00 -1.52
CA ALA A 22 9.95 -10.81 -1.94
C ALA A 22 10.08 -9.77 -3.06
N GLY A 23 11.31 -9.37 -3.33
CA GLY A 23 11.67 -8.40 -4.36
C GLY A 23 12.16 -7.07 -3.81
N LEU A 24 12.74 -6.27 -4.70
CA LEU A 24 13.41 -5.02 -4.36
C LEU A 24 12.53 -4.08 -3.51
N PHE A 25 11.26 -3.91 -3.89
CA PHE A 25 10.38 -2.99 -3.16
C PHE A 25 9.87 -3.58 -1.84
N VAL A 26 9.80 -4.90 -1.71
CA VAL A 26 9.48 -5.55 -0.43
C VAL A 26 10.60 -5.31 0.56
N GLU A 27 11.86 -5.48 0.14
CA GLU A 27 13.03 -5.22 0.99
C GLU A 27 13.09 -3.76 1.44
N LEU A 28 12.91 -2.82 0.50
CA LEU A 28 12.89 -1.39 0.81
C LEU A 28 11.76 -1.03 1.80
N LEU A 29 10.54 -1.53 1.57
CA LEU A 29 9.41 -1.26 2.45
C LEU A 29 9.60 -1.86 3.84
N ASN A 30 10.19 -3.06 3.95
CA ASN A 30 10.49 -3.66 5.24
C ASN A 30 11.50 -2.81 6.03
N GLU A 31 12.51 -2.24 5.37
CA GLU A 31 13.48 -1.36 6.03
C GLU A 31 12.85 -0.02 6.46
N ILE A 32 12.01 0.57 5.61
CA ILE A 32 11.21 1.75 5.98
C ILE A 32 10.33 1.43 7.19
N ALA A 33 9.63 0.30 7.17
CA ALA A 33 8.76 -0.10 8.27
C ALA A 33 9.52 -0.34 9.57
N ARG A 34 10.76 -0.84 9.49
CA ARG A 34 11.65 -1.01 10.66
C ARG A 34 12.01 0.35 11.26
N ILE A 35 12.37 1.34 10.44
CA ILE A 35 12.76 2.69 10.88
C ILE A 35 11.56 3.47 11.42
N GLU A 36 10.42 3.40 10.72
CA GLU A 36 9.20 4.15 11.04
C GLU A 36 8.27 3.42 12.04
N HIS A 37 8.69 2.25 12.52
CA HIS A 37 7.92 1.37 13.41
C HIS A 37 6.53 0.98 12.84
N TRP A 38 6.44 0.79 11.52
CA TRP A 38 5.23 0.30 10.89
C TRP A 38 5.11 -1.22 11.00
N GLN A 39 3.87 -1.70 11.12
CA GLN A 39 3.55 -3.10 10.91
C GLN A 39 2.98 -3.26 9.51
N LEU A 40 3.70 -3.95 8.63
CA LEU A 40 3.26 -4.20 7.26
C LEU A 40 2.38 -5.46 7.19
N ARG A 41 1.33 -5.39 6.37
CA ARG A 41 0.54 -6.54 5.97
C ARG A 41 0.47 -6.57 4.44
N TYR A 42 1.17 -7.51 3.84
CA TYR A 42 1.10 -7.75 2.40
C TYR A 42 -0.20 -8.47 2.04
N VAL A 43 -0.89 -7.96 1.02
CA VAL A 43 -2.20 -8.43 0.56
C VAL A 43 -2.05 -8.90 -0.88
N PRO A 44 -2.09 -10.22 -1.13
CA PRO A 44 -2.05 -10.75 -2.49
C PRO A 44 -3.23 -10.24 -3.32
N CYS A 45 -2.95 -9.70 -4.50
CA CYS A 45 -3.96 -9.28 -5.47
C CYS A 45 -3.37 -9.29 -6.89
N ARG A 46 -4.24 -9.38 -7.90
CA ARG A 46 -3.85 -9.01 -9.27
C ARG A 46 -3.66 -7.52 -9.34
N TRP A 47 -2.80 -7.05 -10.24
CA TRP A 47 -2.47 -5.62 -10.37
C TRP A 47 -3.71 -4.72 -10.46
N SER A 48 -4.68 -5.06 -11.33
CA SER A 48 -5.95 -4.33 -11.47
C SER A 48 -6.71 -4.24 -10.14
N ASP A 49 -6.83 -5.37 -9.45
CA ASP A 49 -7.57 -5.46 -8.19
C ASP A 49 -6.85 -4.68 -7.10
N CYS A 50 -5.51 -4.65 -7.10
CA CYS A 50 -4.74 -3.83 -6.17
C CYS A 50 -4.98 -2.33 -6.39
N LEU A 51 -5.11 -1.88 -7.65
CA LEU A 51 -5.43 -0.49 -7.96
C LEU A 51 -6.83 -0.13 -7.47
N ASP A 52 -7.83 -0.95 -7.76
CA ASP A 52 -9.21 -0.72 -7.32
C ASP A 52 -9.31 -0.68 -5.78
N ARG A 53 -8.58 -1.58 -5.10
CA ARG A 53 -8.52 -1.63 -3.63
C ARG A 53 -7.78 -0.43 -3.04
N LEU A 54 -6.78 0.10 -3.75
CA LEU A 54 -6.11 1.33 -3.37
C LEU A 54 -7.05 2.54 -3.50
N GLU A 55 -7.81 2.65 -4.60
CA GLU A 55 -8.83 3.70 -4.80
C GLU A 55 -9.89 3.67 -3.69
N GLN A 56 -10.29 2.49 -3.26
CA GLN A 56 -11.29 2.27 -2.22
C GLN A 56 -10.74 2.41 -0.78
N GLY A 57 -9.43 2.69 -0.61
CA GLY A 57 -8.79 2.81 0.70
C GLY A 57 -8.65 1.49 1.47
N GLN A 58 -8.73 0.35 0.77
CA GLN A 58 -8.54 -0.99 1.34
C GLN A 58 -7.07 -1.41 1.38
N LEU A 59 -6.24 -0.79 0.54
CA LEU A 59 -4.78 -0.80 0.61
C LEU A 59 -4.30 0.60 0.98
N ASP A 60 -3.22 0.66 1.76
CA ASP A 60 -2.55 1.91 2.11
C ASP A 60 -1.42 2.20 1.10
N LEU A 61 -0.77 1.16 0.56
CA LEU A 61 0.37 1.27 -0.37
C LEU A 61 0.24 0.27 -1.52
N LEU A 62 0.68 0.69 -2.70
CA LEU A 62 0.95 -0.18 -3.84
C LEU A 62 2.36 0.14 -4.37
N PRO A 63 3.32 -0.80 -4.30
CA PRO A 63 4.68 -0.52 -4.77
C PRO A 63 4.73 -0.31 -6.30
N ASP A 64 5.80 0.34 -6.81
CA ASP A 64 6.11 0.47 -8.25
C ASP A 64 5.03 1.17 -9.12
N VAL A 65 4.19 2.05 -8.55
CA VAL A 65 3.26 2.83 -9.35
C VAL A 65 4.00 3.97 -10.06
N ALA A 66 4.37 3.76 -11.33
CA ALA A 66 4.90 4.84 -12.17
C ALA A 66 3.86 5.95 -12.40
N PHE A 67 4.34 7.20 -12.44
CA PHE A 67 3.53 8.38 -12.73
C PHE A 67 2.83 8.26 -14.09
N SER A 68 1.56 8.65 -14.14
CA SER A 68 0.80 8.88 -15.38
C SER A 68 -0.27 9.94 -15.11
N ALA A 69 -0.51 10.86 -16.06
CA ALA A 69 -1.47 11.94 -15.90
C ALA A 69 -2.90 11.46 -15.59
N GLU A 70 -3.29 10.29 -16.09
CA GLU A 70 -4.58 9.65 -15.81
C GLU A 70 -4.73 9.22 -14.34
N ARG A 71 -3.65 8.75 -13.71
CA ARG A 71 -3.64 8.35 -12.29
C ARG A 71 -3.55 9.55 -11.36
N ASP A 72 -2.91 10.65 -11.75
CA ASP A 72 -2.82 11.86 -10.93
C ASP A 72 -4.20 12.52 -10.71
N GLN A 73 -5.12 12.39 -11.67
CA GLN A 73 -6.50 12.85 -11.54
C GLN A 73 -7.38 11.94 -10.66
N ARG A 74 -7.08 10.65 -10.59
CA ARG A 74 -7.82 9.65 -9.80
C ARG A 74 -7.29 9.46 -8.38
N PHE A 75 -5.98 9.66 -8.21
CA PHE A 75 -5.26 9.49 -6.96
C PHE A 75 -4.55 10.80 -6.62
N PRO A 76 -5.21 11.77 -5.96
CA PRO A 76 -4.54 12.98 -5.49
C PRO A 76 -3.52 12.61 -4.39
N GLN A 77 -2.27 12.35 -4.82
CA GLN A 77 -1.05 12.04 -4.06
C GLN A 77 -1.23 11.71 -2.56
N SER A 78 -1.90 10.58 -2.30
CA SER A 78 -1.74 9.77 -1.11
C SER A 78 -1.11 8.39 -1.43
N ALA A 79 -0.87 8.11 -2.72
CA ALA A 79 -0.21 6.90 -3.18
C ALA A 79 1.26 7.22 -3.52
N ILE A 80 2.17 6.72 -2.70
CA ILE A 80 3.61 6.89 -2.83
C ILE A 80 4.09 6.14 -4.08
N SER A 81 4.53 6.86 -5.12
CA SER A 81 5.42 6.30 -6.14
C SER A 81 6.80 6.15 -5.52
N VAL A 82 7.43 4.98 -5.65
CA VAL A 82 8.80 4.76 -5.16
C VAL A 82 9.83 5.60 -5.92
N SER A 83 9.45 6.28 -7.01
CA SER A 83 10.30 7.25 -7.70
C SER A 83 10.50 8.57 -6.93
N THR A 84 9.70 8.86 -5.89
CA THR A 84 9.85 10.09 -5.10
C THR A 84 10.28 9.72 -3.69
N PHE A 85 11.59 9.52 -3.54
CA PHE A 85 12.22 9.42 -2.24
C PHE A 85 12.02 10.75 -1.49
N THR A 86 11.43 10.69 -0.30
CA THR A 86 11.24 11.79 0.66
C THR A 86 10.04 12.73 0.40
N ARG A 87 8.88 12.36 0.97
CA ARG A 87 8.06 13.23 1.84
C ARG A 87 6.91 12.41 2.44
N TYR A 88 6.98 12.13 3.73
CA TYR A 88 5.88 11.53 4.50
C TYR A 88 4.74 12.54 4.74
N ARG A 89 3.50 12.06 4.71
CA ARG A 89 2.41 12.58 5.56
C ARG A 89 1.40 11.48 5.93
N TRP A 90 1.30 11.28 7.24
CA TRP A 90 0.48 10.38 8.06
C TRP A 90 -1.05 10.38 7.78
N PRO A 91 -1.78 9.26 8.01
CA PRO A 91 -3.22 9.28 8.21
C PRO A 91 -3.53 9.73 9.65
N ALA A 92 -3.76 11.03 9.84
CA ALA A 92 -4.23 11.55 11.11
C ALA A 92 -5.66 11.05 11.36
N ALA A 93 -5.88 10.64 12.61
CA ALA A 93 -7.19 10.47 13.25
C ALA A 93 -8.03 9.25 12.83
N GLY A 94 -7.93 8.21 13.66
CA GLY A 94 -9.06 7.44 14.16
C GLY A 94 -10.01 6.85 13.12
N ARG A 95 -9.86 5.55 12.85
CA ARG A 95 -11.00 4.72 12.49
C ARG A 95 -12.03 4.78 13.63
N ARG A 96 -12.94 5.76 13.60
CA ARG A 96 -14.20 5.64 14.34
C ARG A 96 -14.95 4.50 13.67
N SER A 97 -14.90 3.33 14.32
CA SER A 97 -15.95 2.35 14.19
C SER A 97 -17.27 3.06 14.44
N THR A 98 -18.10 3.20 13.41
CA THR A 98 -19.52 3.47 13.59
C THR A 98 -20.12 2.20 14.20
N ALA A 99 -19.92 2.05 15.51
CA ALA A 99 -20.85 1.30 16.33
C ALA A 99 -22.17 2.06 16.25
N ALA A 100 -23.08 1.59 15.40
CA ALA A 100 -24.48 1.95 15.43
C ALA A 100 -25.03 1.55 16.81
N ARG A 101 -24.98 2.51 17.73
CA ARG A 101 -25.68 2.48 19.00
C ARG A 101 -27.16 2.66 18.66
N GLY A 102 -27.98 1.72 19.11
CA GLY A 102 -29.43 1.76 18.89
C GLY A 102 -30.07 3.03 19.44
N SER A 103 -31.25 3.35 18.89
CA SER A 103 -32.18 4.27 19.51
C SER A 103 -33.61 3.92 19.12
N ARG A 104 -34.35 3.50 20.14
CA ARG A 104 -35.81 3.52 20.35
C ARG A 104 -36.65 2.47 19.65
#